data_AF-A0A845HLU6-F1
#
_entry.id   AF-A0A845HLU6-F1
#
_cell.length_a   1.000
_cell.length_b   1.000
_cell.length_c   1.000
_cell.angle_alpha   90.00
_cell.angle_beta   90.00
_cell.angle_gamma   90.00
#
_symmetry.space_group_name_H-M   'P 1'
#
loop_
_entity.id
_entity.type
_entity.pdbx_description
1 polymer ?
#
loop_
_entity_poly.entity_id
_entity_poly.type
_entity_poly.pdbx_seq_one_letter_code
_entity_poly.pdbx_strand_id
1 'polypeptide(L)'
;MRIKAGLPHLRLHDLRHQFASFLVNAGHTIYEVQKILGHSDTKMTERYAHLSLKTLQGAANSASVAMRGAGQAAVVVSEMLEAA
;
A
#
# COMPACT_ATOMS: atom_id res chain seq x y z
N MET A 1 -14.02 11.06 -27.41
CA MET A 1 -12.76 10.80 -26.69
C MET A 1 -12.59 9.32 -26.34
N ARG A 2 -13.50 8.66 -25.62
CA ARG A 2 -13.42 7.21 -25.30
C ARG A 2 -13.28 6.26 -26.50
N ILE A 3 -14.11 6.44 -27.53
CA ILE A 3 -14.07 5.64 -28.77
C ILE A 3 -12.74 5.83 -29.52
N LYS A 4 -12.23 7.07 -29.55
CA LYS A 4 -10.92 7.39 -30.16
C LYS A 4 -9.74 6.79 -29.39
N ALA A 5 -9.90 6.57 -28.08
CA ALA A 5 -8.91 5.92 -27.22
C ALA A 5 -9.03 4.38 -27.22
N GLY A 6 -9.91 3.78 -28.03
CA GLY A 6 -10.12 2.32 -28.06
C GLY A 6 -10.81 1.74 -26.83
N LEU A 7 -11.48 2.58 -26.01
CA LEU A 7 -12.11 2.17 -24.74
C LEU A 7 -13.63 2.42 -24.76
N PRO A 8 -14.40 1.71 -25.61
CA PRO A 8 -15.83 1.97 -25.78
C PRO A 8 -16.64 1.71 -24.49
N HIS A 9 -16.22 0.76 -23.66
CA HIS A 9 -16.97 0.34 -22.47
C HIS A 9 -16.53 1.02 -21.17
N LEU A 10 -15.44 1.81 -21.16
CA LEU A 10 -14.89 2.44 -19.96
C LEU A 10 -15.83 3.49 -19.37
N ARG A 11 -16.30 3.32 -18.14
CA ARG A 11 -17.14 4.31 -17.45
C ARG A 11 -16.29 5.21 -16.56
N LEU A 12 -16.80 6.42 -16.27
CA LEU A 12 -16.14 7.33 -15.32
C LEU A 12 -16.00 6.71 -13.92
N HIS A 13 -16.94 5.87 -13.53
CA HIS A 13 -16.88 5.17 -12.24
C HIS A 13 -15.73 4.15 -12.18
N ASP A 14 -15.34 3.56 -13.31
CA ASP A 14 -14.20 2.64 -13.39
C ASP A 14 -12.88 3.40 -13.13
N LEU A 15 -12.76 4.63 -13.64
CA LEU A 15 -11.62 5.50 -13.33
C LEU A 15 -11.56 5.85 -11.85
N ARG A 16 -12.71 6.11 -11.22
CA ARG A 16 -12.79 6.37 -9.77
C ARG A 16 -12.36 5.14 -8.97
N HIS A 17 -12.79 3.94 -9.38
CA HIS A 17 -12.34 2.69 -8.77
C HIS A 17 -10.83 2.51 -8.93
N GLN A 18 -10.30 2.75 -10.12
CA GLN A 18 -8.88 2.59 -10.40
C GLN A 18 -8.03 3.57 -9.58
N PHE A 19 -8.48 4.82 -9.44
CA PHE A 19 -7.81 5.81 -8.61
C PHE A 19 -7.80 5.40 -7.12
N ALA A 20 -8.91 4.90 -6.60
CA ALA A 20 -8.98 4.38 -5.24
C ALA A 20 -8.03 3.19 -5.01
N SER A 21 -7.98 2.25 -5.95
CA SER A 21 -7.04 1.12 -5.91
C SER A 21 -5.58 1.57 -5.93
N PHE A 22 -5.24 2.60 -6.71
CA PHE A 22 -3.89 3.17 -6.72
C PHE A 22 -3.51 3.74 -5.35
N LEU A 23 -4.39 4.50 -4.72
CA LEU A 23 -4.11 5.09 -3.40
C LEU A 23 -3.88 4.01 -2.32
N VAL A 24 -4.72 2.97 -2.29
CA VAL A 24 -4.55 1.89 -1.30
C VAL A 24 -3.27 1.08 -1.56
N ASN A 25 -2.94 0.81 -2.82
CA ASN A 25 -1.69 0.14 -3.18
C ASN A 25 -0.45 0.99 -2.88
N ALA A 26 -0.58 2.32 -2.89
CA ALA A 26 0.46 3.26 -2.47
C ALA A 26 0.62 3.35 -0.94
N GLY A 27 -0.20 2.62 -0.16
CA GLY A 27 -0.09 2.57 1.30
C GLY A 27 -0.96 3.57 2.04
N HIS A 28 -1.81 4.34 1.35
CA HIS A 28 -2.77 5.20 2.03
C HIS A 28 -3.84 4.38 2.76
N THR A 29 -4.24 4.88 3.91
CA THR A 29 -5.30 4.31 4.74
C THR A 29 -6.66 4.46 4.06
N ILE A 30 -7.58 3.54 4.39
CA ILE A 30 -8.96 3.60 3.88
C ILE A 30 -9.66 4.90 4.27
N TYR A 31 -9.29 5.48 5.41
CA TYR A 31 -9.79 6.78 5.85
C TYR A 31 -9.34 7.92 4.94
N GLU A 32 -8.05 7.99 4.58
CA GLU A 32 -7.54 9.00 3.64
C GLU A 32 -8.21 8.86 2.27
N VAL A 33 -8.33 7.63 1.77
CA VAL A 33 -9.00 7.35 0.49
C VAL A 33 -10.47 7.78 0.52
N GLN A 34 -11.17 7.53 1.63
CA GLN A 34 -12.57 7.97 1.78
C GLN A 34 -12.69 9.49 1.67
N LYS A 35 -11.80 10.25 2.33
CA LYS A 35 -11.81 11.72 2.31
C LYS A 35 -11.44 12.27 0.95
N ILE A 36 -10.43 11.72 0.29
CA ILE A 36 -10.02 12.13 -1.06
C ILE A 36 -11.15 11.90 -2.07
N LEU A 37 -11.85 10.78 -1.96
CA LEU A 37 -12.97 10.47 -2.85
C LEU A 37 -14.25 11.24 -2.47
N GLY A 38 -14.36 11.76 -1.24
CA GLY A 38 -15.56 12.42 -0.74
C GLY A 38 -16.71 11.44 -0.47
N HIS A 39 -16.41 10.22 -0.04
CA HIS A 39 -17.46 9.26 0.36
C HIS A 39 -18.02 9.62 1.74
N SER A 40 -19.34 9.81 1.81
CA SER A 40 -20.06 10.04 3.07
C SER A 40 -20.11 8.81 3.97
N ASP A 41 -20.12 7.62 3.38
CA ASP A 41 -20.14 6.33 4.07
C ASP A 41 -18.81 5.58 3.87
N THR A 42 -18.23 5.08 4.96
CA THR A 42 -17.02 4.25 4.95
C THR A 42 -17.21 2.98 4.14
N LYS A 43 -18.42 2.40 4.14
CA LYS A 43 -18.76 1.17 3.41
C LYS A 43 -18.46 1.26 1.91
N MET A 44 -18.59 2.45 1.32
CA MET A 44 -18.26 2.68 -0.09
C MET A 44 -16.76 2.50 -0.38
N THR A 45 -15.91 2.78 0.61
CA THR A 45 -14.45 2.71 0.51
C THR A 45 -13.90 1.37 1.01
N GLU A 46 -14.62 0.67 1.88
CA GLU A 46 -14.26 -0.67 2.38
C GLU A 46 -14.11 -1.72 1.26
N ARG A 47 -14.73 -1.49 0.09
CA ARG A 47 -14.49 -2.29 -1.13
C ARG A 47 -12.99 -2.45 -1.45
N TYR A 48 -12.15 -1.49 -1.07
CA TYR A 48 -10.70 -1.52 -1.33
C TYR A 48 -9.86 -2.02 -0.15
N ALA A 49 -10.47 -2.33 1.01
CA ALA A 49 -9.75 -2.73 2.22
C ALA A 49 -8.89 -3.98 2.03
N HIS A 50 -9.29 -4.91 1.17
CA HIS A 50 -8.52 -6.10 0.83
C HIS A 50 -7.17 -5.78 0.16
N LEU A 51 -7.06 -4.66 -0.56
CA LEU A 51 -5.79 -4.21 -1.16
C LEU A 51 -4.82 -3.75 -0.06
N SER A 52 -5.35 -3.16 1.02
CA SER A 52 -4.56 -2.71 2.16
C SER A 52 -3.85 -3.88 2.84
N LEU A 53 -4.49 -5.05 2.98
CA LEU A 53 -3.86 -6.22 3.60
C LEU A 53 -2.57 -6.64 2.88
N LYS A 54 -2.57 -6.62 1.53
CA LYS A 54 -1.38 -6.94 0.74
C LYS A 54 -0.29 -5.88 0.92
N THR A 55 -0.68 -4.60 0.94
CA THR A 55 0.26 -3.49 1.19
C THR A 55 0.84 -3.54 2.61
N LEU A 56 0.03 -3.83 3.61
CA LEU A 56 0.43 -3.99 5.02
C LEU A 56 1.40 -5.16 5.20
N GLN A 57 1.15 -6.29 4.54
CA GLN A 57 2.09 -7.42 4.54
C GLN A 57 3.44 -7.04 3.93
N GLY A 58 3.42 -6.31 2.81
CA GLY A 58 4.65 -5.79 2.19
C GLY A 58 5.40 -4.81 3.10
N ALA A 59 4.68 -3.92 3.78
CA ALA A 59 5.25 -2.98 4.75
C ALA A 59 5.86 -3.70 5.97
N ALA A 60 5.15 -4.68 6.54
CA ALA A 60 5.64 -5.50 7.65
C ALA A 60 6.90 -6.30 7.25
N ASN A 61 6.91 -6.89 6.04
CA ASN A 61 8.09 -7.59 5.52
C ASN A 61 9.28 -6.64 5.36
N SER A 62 9.05 -5.41 4.88
CA SER A 62 10.09 -4.39 4.70
C SER A 62 10.69 -3.98 6.05
N ALA A 63 9.84 -3.76 7.06
CA ALA A 63 10.30 -3.49 8.43
C ALA A 63 11.11 -4.66 9.00
N SER A 64 10.65 -5.89 8.78
CA SER A 64 11.35 -7.11 9.21
C SER A 64 12.75 -7.24 8.59
N VAL A 65 12.90 -6.88 7.31
CA VAL A 65 14.21 -6.85 6.63
C VAL A 65 15.12 -5.79 7.26
N ALA A 66 14.62 -4.56 7.46
CA ALA A 66 15.40 -3.49 8.08
C ALA A 66 15.87 -3.85 9.50
N MET A 67 14.99 -4.45 10.30
CA MET A 67 15.32 -4.91 11.66
C MET A 67 16.35 -6.05 11.66
N ARG A 68 16.26 -7.01 10.73
CA ARG A 68 17.28 -8.08 10.61
C ARG A 68 18.65 -7.52 10.22
N GLY A 69 18.69 -6.56 9.30
CA GLY A 69 19.95 -5.90 8.91
C GLY A 69 20.61 -5.18 10.08
N ALA A 70 19.84 -4.42 10.86
CA ALA A 70 20.32 -3.77 12.07
C ALA A 70 20.78 -4.77 13.15
N GLY A 71 20.05 -5.88 13.32
CA GLY A 71 20.40 -6.94 14.26
C GLY A 71 21.68 -7.69 13.88
N GLN A 72 21.88 -8.02 12.60
CA GLN A 72 23.09 -8.70 12.14
C GLN A 72 24.34 -7.82 12.30
N ALA A 73 24.24 -6.52 12.02
CA ALA A 73 25.36 -5.60 12.26
C ALA A 73 25.77 -5.54 13.74
N ALA A 74 24.79 -5.55 14.66
CA ALA A 74 25.06 -5.55 16.10
C ALA A 74 25.69 -6.87 16.60
N VAL A 75 25.27 -8.02 16.05
CA VAL A 75 25.85 -9.34 16.40
C VAL A 75 27.31 -9.42 15.95
N VAL A 76 27.62 -9.01 14.72
CA VAL A 76 29.00 -9.04 14.18
C VAL A 76 29.94 -8.15 14.98
N VAL A 77 29.49 -6.96 15.41
CA VAL A 77 30.32 -6.07 16.24
C VAL A 77 30.60 -6.68 17.62
N SER A 78 29.63 -7.38 18.21
CA SER A 78 29.81 -8.07 19.49
C SER A 78 30.81 -9.23 19.37
N GLU A 79 30.73 -10.02 18.31
CA GLU A 79 31.66 -11.13 18.04
C GLU A 79 33.10 -10.65 17.80
N MET A 80 33.28 -9.49 17.17
CA MET A 80 34.62 -8.89 16.98
C MET A 80 35.22 -8.35 18.27
N LEU A 81 34.39 -7.95 19.25
CA LEU A 81 34.84 -7.47 20.56
C LEU A 81 35.22 -8.61 21.51
N GLU A 82 34.58 -9.77 21.40
CA GLU A 82 34.90 -10.96 22.22
C GLU A 82 36.13 -11.74 21.69
N ALA A 83 36.51 -11.51 20.42
CA ALA A 83 37.65 -12.19 19.78
C ALA A 83 39.01 -11.46 19.94
N ALA A 84 39.07 -10.33 20.67
CA ALA A 84 40.26 -9.51 20.90
C ALA A 84 40.73 -9.56 22.36
#